data_AF-A0A1G2JBF0-F1
#
_entry.id   AF-A0A1G2JBF0-F1
#
_cell.length_a   1.000
_cell.length_b   1.000
_cell.length_c   1.000
_cell.angle_alpha   90.00
_cell.angle_beta   90.00
_cell.angle_gamma   90.00
#
_symmetry.space_group_name_H-M   'P 1'
#
loop_
_entity.id
_entity.type
_entity.pdbx_description
1 polymer ?
#
loop_
_entity_poly.entity_id
_entity_poly.type
_entity_poly.pdbx_seq_one_letter_code
_entity_poly.pdbx_strand_id
1 'polypeptide(L)'
;MKCRIKGCNNPTRYKKSINPYCIMHWGRLQRNGHFGLKKGAFQILEKMPHKFVDSFIRKNCHKMIDEEIVTRLLQRGIVGVNLWNVKYRRRKLGIKKYLYGEIQKHKAWVRSRAVKAYGDKCELCGYAATFDVHHIVPKRDGGPYEINNLMIVCPNCHALITRNIFVVKSRKSIPNIRDKIITHLKTLYPNLG
;
A
#
# COMPACT_ATOMS: atom_id res chain seq x y z
N MET A 1 -28.84 25.48 5.21
CA MET A 1 -29.94 24.56 4.79
C MET A 1 -29.75 23.23 5.51
N LYS A 2 -30.86 22.55 5.82
CA LYS A 2 -30.85 21.21 6.42
C LYS A 2 -30.65 20.14 5.35
N CYS A 3 -30.13 18.99 5.73
CA CYS A 3 -29.98 17.83 4.86
C CYS A 3 -31.34 17.36 4.32
N ARG A 4 -31.40 16.96 3.05
CA ARG A 4 -32.61 16.44 2.41
C ARG A 4 -33.08 15.07 2.93
N ILE A 5 -32.28 14.36 3.72
CA ILE A 5 -32.66 13.06 4.28
C ILE A 5 -33.69 13.23 5.41
N LYS A 6 -34.83 12.55 5.28
CA LYS A 6 -35.91 12.56 6.28
C LYS A 6 -35.37 12.22 7.68
N GLY A 7 -35.62 13.09 8.65
CA GLY A 7 -35.15 12.94 10.04
C GLY A 7 -33.69 13.38 10.29
N CYS A 8 -32.97 13.89 9.29
CA CYS A 8 -31.63 14.42 9.49
C CYS A 8 -31.64 15.93 9.75
N ASN A 9 -31.21 16.34 10.94
CA ASN A 9 -31.09 17.76 11.30
C ASN A 9 -29.72 18.37 10.99
N ASN A 10 -28.80 17.60 10.41
CA ASN A 10 -27.44 18.08 10.15
C ASN A 10 -27.44 19.15 9.04
N PRO A 11 -26.62 20.21 9.20
CA PRO A 11 -26.48 21.23 8.17
C PRO A 11 -25.76 20.69 6.94
N THR A 12 -26.14 21.21 5.78
CA THR A 12 -25.44 20.95 4.51
C THR A 12 -24.38 22.01 4.27
N ARG A 13 -23.34 21.67 3.50
CA ARG A 13 -22.39 22.65 2.94
C ARG A 13 -22.96 23.38 1.71
N TYR A 14 -24.23 23.16 1.41
CA TYR A 14 -24.93 23.55 0.18
C TYR A 14 -24.95 25.06 -0.12
N LYS A 15 -24.59 25.92 0.86
CA LYS A 15 -24.46 27.37 0.59
C LYS A 15 -23.47 27.68 -0.55
N LYS A 16 -22.49 26.80 -0.81
CA LYS A 16 -21.51 26.95 -1.91
C LYS A 16 -21.39 25.75 -2.84
N SER A 17 -21.95 24.59 -2.49
CA SER A 17 -21.88 23.37 -3.30
C SER A 17 -23.27 22.94 -3.75
N ILE A 18 -23.40 22.37 -4.96
CA ILE A 18 -24.68 21.87 -5.50
C ILE A 18 -25.19 20.63 -4.73
N ASN A 19 -24.54 20.22 -3.64
CA ASN A 19 -24.86 19.00 -2.92
C ASN A 19 -25.88 19.21 -1.77
N PRO A 20 -27.13 18.70 -1.91
CA PRO A 20 -28.19 18.90 -0.92
C PRO A 20 -28.06 18.00 0.34
N TYR A 21 -26.97 17.24 0.47
CA TYR A 21 -26.74 16.29 1.56
C TYR A 21 -25.65 16.79 2.53
N CYS A 22 -25.75 16.41 3.81
CA CYS A 22 -24.67 16.67 4.78
C CYS A 22 -23.45 15.80 4.46
N ILE A 23 -22.28 16.16 5.00
CA ILE A 23 -21.00 15.47 4.74
C ILE A 23 -21.13 13.95 4.99
N MET A 24 -21.82 13.57 6.06
CA MET A 24 -22.03 12.17 6.43
C MET A 24 -22.88 11.40 5.42
N HIS A 25 -24.02 11.97 4.99
CA HIS A 25 -24.91 11.31 4.01
C HIS A 25 -24.32 11.30 2.62
N TRP A 26 -23.62 12.36 2.21
CA TRP A 26 -22.89 12.39 0.96
C TRP A 26 -21.79 11.34 0.91
N GLY A 27 -20.99 11.24 1.97
CA GLY A 27 -19.96 10.21 2.08
C GLY A 27 -20.54 8.80 2.06
N ARG A 28 -21.73 8.57 2.63
CA ARG A 28 -22.43 7.27 2.55
C ARG A 28 -22.91 6.96 1.14
N LEU A 29 -23.54 7.92 0.47
CA LEU A 29 -23.99 7.75 -0.91
C LEU A 29 -22.81 7.38 -1.82
N GLN A 30 -21.70 8.10 -1.72
CA GLN A 30 -20.52 7.83 -2.54
C GLN A 30 -19.88 6.47 -2.26
N ARG A 31 -19.89 5.99 -1.01
CA ARG A 31 -19.31 4.69 -0.65
C ARG A 31 -20.23 3.50 -0.93
N ASN A 32 -21.53 3.66 -0.68
CA ASN A 32 -22.48 2.55 -0.61
C ASN A 32 -23.55 2.58 -1.70
N GLY A 33 -23.67 3.68 -2.45
CA GLY A 33 -24.74 3.90 -3.43
C GLY A 33 -26.12 4.18 -2.81
N HIS A 34 -26.24 4.21 -1.47
CA HIS A 34 -27.49 4.50 -0.76
C HIS A 34 -27.27 5.25 0.56
N PHE A 35 -28.31 5.95 1.05
CA PHE A 35 -28.22 6.79 2.25
C PHE A 35 -28.49 6.04 3.57
N GLY A 36 -29.37 5.05 3.53
CA GLY A 36 -29.82 4.32 4.71
C GLY A 36 -28.71 3.47 5.34
N LEU A 37 -28.78 3.27 6.66
CA LEU A 37 -28.26 2.03 7.25
C LEU A 37 -29.13 0.91 6.67
N LYS A 38 -28.54 -0.10 6.03
CA LYS A 38 -29.32 -1.29 5.61
C LYS A 38 -29.92 -1.91 6.88
N LYS A 39 -31.20 -1.67 7.17
CA LYS A 39 -31.96 -2.43 8.17
C LYS A 39 -31.99 -3.86 7.64
N GLY A 40 -31.35 -4.79 8.36
CA GLY A 40 -31.11 -6.15 7.88
C GLY A 40 -29.80 -6.37 7.13
N ALA A 41 -28.86 -5.41 7.09
CA ALA A 41 -27.46 -5.77 6.86
C ALA A 41 -26.97 -6.54 8.08
N PHE A 42 -27.27 -7.84 8.09
CA PHE A 42 -26.75 -8.84 9.00
C PHE A 42 -25.24 -8.59 9.17
N GLN A 43 -24.83 -8.10 10.33
CA GLN A 43 -23.44 -8.21 10.71
C GLN A 43 -23.21 -9.69 11.00
N ILE A 44 -22.83 -10.45 9.98
CA ILE A 44 -22.45 -11.88 10.09
C ILE A 44 -21.47 -12.09 11.26
N LEU A 45 -20.71 -11.05 11.59
CA LEU A 45 -19.77 -10.96 12.69
C LEU A 45 -20.34 -11.20 14.09
N GLU A 46 -21.63 -10.95 14.39
CA GLU A 46 -22.21 -11.13 15.74
C GLU A 46 -22.63 -12.59 16.00
N LYS A 47 -22.74 -13.44 14.96
CA LYS A 47 -23.17 -14.83 15.08
C LYS A 47 -22.02 -15.84 15.30
N MET A 48 -20.77 -15.40 15.20
CA MET A 48 -19.62 -16.30 15.35
C MET A 48 -19.25 -16.49 16.83
N PRO A 49 -18.91 -17.71 17.28
CA PRO A 49 -18.43 -17.94 18.65
C PRO A 49 -17.10 -17.22 18.88
N HIS A 50 -17.15 -16.01 19.44
CA HIS A 50 -16.00 -15.09 19.52
C HIS A 50 -14.81 -15.69 20.25
N LYS A 51 -15.03 -16.34 21.39
CA LYS A 51 -13.95 -16.91 22.21
C LYS A 51 -13.12 -17.95 21.44
N PHE A 52 -13.78 -18.84 20.70
CA PHE A 52 -13.10 -19.87 19.91
C PHE A 52 -12.36 -19.26 18.72
N VAL A 53 -13.05 -18.42 17.94
CA VAL A 53 -12.49 -17.79 16.73
C VAL A 53 -11.32 -16.89 17.10
N ASP A 54 -11.44 -16.08 18.15
CA ASP A 54 -10.39 -15.17 18.60
C ASP A 54 -9.17 -15.95 19.10
N SER A 55 -9.38 -17.04 19.85
CA SER A 55 -8.30 -17.97 20.26
C SER A 55 -7.62 -18.61 19.05
N PHE A 56 -8.39 -19.03 18.05
CA PHE A 56 -7.86 -19.61 16.83
C PHE A 56 -7.04 -18.60 16.02
N ILE A 57 -7.55 -17.38 15.83
CA ILE A 57 -6.83 -16.31 15.13
C ILE A 57 -5.54 -15.97 15.88
N ARG A 58 -5.56 -15.80 17.20
CA ARG A 58 -4.35 -15.53 18.01
C ARG A 58 -3.26 -16.58 17.79
N LYS A 59 -3.63 -17.86 17.81
CA LYS A 59 -2.66 -18.96 17.66
C LYS A 59 -2.08 -19.12 16.25
N ASN A 60 -2.84 -18.76 15.20
CA ASN A 60 -2.50 -19.11 13.82
C ASN A 60 -2.14 -17.92 12.92
N CYS A 61 -2.46 -16.68 13.32
CA CYS A 61 -2.21 -15.46 12.53
C CYS A 61 -0.73 -15.20 12.15
N HIS A 62 0.22 -15.81 12.87
CA HIS A 62 1.66 -15.73 12.60
C HIS A 62 2.17 -16.86 11.69
N LYS A 63 1.39 -17.93 11.53
CA LYS A 63 1.78 -19.15 10.80
C LYS A 63 1.02 -19.32 9.49
N MET A 64 -0.14 -18.66 9.35
CA MET A 64 -1.08 -18.88 8.26
C MET A 64 -1.56 -17.56 7.66
N ILE A 65 -1.87 -17.56 6.36
CA ILE A 65 -2.50 -16.41 5.70
C ILE A 65 -3.98 -16.27 6.11
N ASP A 66 -4.59 -15.10 5.87
CA ASP A 66 -5.93 -14.82 6.42
C ASP A 66 -6.95 -15.72 5.69
N GLU A 67 -6.68 -16.03 4.42
CA GLU A 67 -7.39 -16.93 3.53
C GLU A 67 -7.34 -18.39 4.04
N GLU A 68 -6.16 -18.87 4.46
CA GLU A 68 -6.02 -20.20 5.06
C GLU A 68 -6.74 -20.30 6.40
N ILE A 69 -6.69 -19.24 7.22
CA ILE A 69 -7.45 -19.16 8.48
C ILE A 69 -8.96 -19.26 8.20
N VAL A 70 -9.45 -18.62 7.13
CA VAL A 70 -10.85 -18.77 6.69
C VAL A 70 -11.14 -20.23 6.34
N THR A 71 -10.33 -20.85 5.50
CA THR A 71 -10.50 -22.26 5.09
C THR A 71 -10.54 -23.20 6.29
N ARG A 72 -9.63 -23.04 7.26
CA ARG A 72 -9.59 -23.86 8.48
C ARG A 72 -10.80 -23.63 9.39
N LEU A 73 -11.30 -22.41 9.48
CA LEU A 73 -12.50 -22.12 10.27
C LEU A 73 -13.75 -22.71 9.61
N LEU A 74 -13.85 -22.67 8.28
CA LEU A 74 -14.92 -23.32 7.52
C LEU A 74 -14.87 -24.84 7.68
N GLN A 75 -13.69 -25.46 7.59
CA GLN A 75 -13.49 -26.90 7.83
C GLN A 75 -13.91 -27.34 9.23
N ARG A 76 -13.94 -26.43 10.20
CA ARG A 76 -14.38 -26.67 11.58
C ARG A 76 -15.85 -26.36 11.82
N GLY A 77 -16.63 -26.18 10.76
CA GLY A 77 -18.08 -25.97 10.81
C GLY A 77 -18.50 -24.56 11.20
N ILE A 78 -17.59 -23.59 11.22
CA ILE A 78 -17.97 -22.20 11.51
C ILE A 78 -18.58 -21.58 10.26
N VAL A 79 -19.90 -21.38 10.27
CA VAL A 79 -20.66 -20.82 9.15
C VAL A 79 -20.49 -19.30 9.08
N GLY A 80 -20.43 -18.76 7.86
CA GLY A 80 -20.36 -17.32 7.62
C GLY A 80 -18.97 -16.71 7.79
N VAL A 81 -17.92 -17.53 7.93
CA VAL A 81 -16.54 -17.02 7.93
C VAL A 81 -16.15 -16.58 6.53
N ASN A 82 -15.66 -15.36 6.41
CA ASN A 82 -15.07 -14.84 5.19
C ASN A 82 -13.80 -14.06 5.52
N LEU A 83 -13.04 -13.72 4.48
CA LEU A 83 -11.76 -13.05 4.60
C LEU A 83 -11.85 -11.70 5.33
N TRP A 84 -12.91 -10.94 5.06
CA TRP A 84 -13.13 -9.65 5.72
C TRP A 84 -13.37 -9.83 7.23
N ASN A 85 -14.14 -10.86 7.63
CA ASN A 85 -14.42 -11.16 9.02
C ASN A 85 -13.14 -11.47 9.81
N VAL A 86 -12.27 -12.31 9.26
CA VAL A 86 -10.98 -12.67 9.87
C VAL A 86 -10.06 -11.44 9.95
N LYS A 87 -9.94 -10.65 8.87
CA LYS A 87 -9.15 -9.39 8.84
C LYS A 87 -9.63 -8.39 9.87
N TYR A 88 -10.94 -8.21 9.99
CA TYR A 88 -11.55 -7.31 10.97
C TYR A 88 -11.27 -7.78 12.40
N ARG A 89 -11.55 -9.05 12.72
CA ARG A 89 -11.34 -9.63 14.05
C ARG A 89 -9.88 -9.56 14.48
N ARG A 90 -8.96 -9.95 13.59
CA ARG A 90 -7.51 -9.82 13.83
C ARG A 90 -7.10 -8.40 14.21
N ARG A 91 -7.60 -7.38 13.50
CA ARG A 91 -7.35 -5.96 13.82
C ARG A 91 -7.94 -5.56 15.18
N LYS A 92 -9.17 -5.98 15.47
CA LYS A 92 -9.83 -5.71 16.77
C LYS A 92 -9.07 -6.33 17.94
N LEU A 93 -8.44 -7.48 17.73
CA LEU A 93 -7.58 -8.15 18.71
C LEU A 93 -6.19 -7.51 18.85
N GLY A 94 -5.89 -6.44 18.12
CA GLY A 94 -4.57 -5.78 18.15
C GLY A 94 -3.45 -6.58 17.48
N ILE A 95 -3.79 -7.66 16.77
CA ILE A 95 -2.81 -8.54 16.16
C ILE A 95 -2.30 -7.91 14.86
N LYS A 96 -1.10 -7.33 14.92
CA LYS A 96 -0.36 -6.89 13.75
C LYS A 96 0.08 -8.12 12.97
N LYS A 97 -0.36 -8.22 11.72
CA LYS A 97 0.05 -9.32 10.85
C LYS A 97 1.36 -8.96 10.17
N TYR A 98 2.44 -9.55 10.66
CA TYR A 98 3.71 -9.64 9.95
C TYR A 98 3.79 -11.08 9.43
N LEU A 99 3.17 -11.36 8.28
CA LEU A 99 3.39 -12.64 7.62
C LEU A 99 4.86 -12.73 7.24
N TYR A 100 5.58 -13.62 7.91
CA TYR A 100 6.69 -14.30 7.28
C TYR A 100 6.12 -15.12 6.13
N GLY A 101 6.54 -14.84 4.89
CA GLY A 101 6.16 -15.62 3.71
C GLY A 101 5.63 -14.77 2.56
N GLU A 102 4.47 -14.09 2.72
CA GLU A 102 3.75 -13.54 1.56
C GLU A 102 3.20 -12.10 1.72
N ILE A 103 3.52 -11.38 2.80
CA ILE A 103 3.41 -9.91 2.68
C ILE A 103 4.55 -9.52 1.77
N GLN A 104 4.24 -9.23 0.49
CA GLN A 104 5.05 -8.38 -0.37
C GLN A 104 5.69 -7.33 0.52
N LYS A 105 6.99 -7.54 0.78
CA LYS A 105 7.76 -6.86 1.81
C LYS A 105 7.30 -5.42 1.87
N HIS A 106 6.76 -5.00 3.04
CA HIS A 106 6.20 -3.66 3.19
C HIS A 106 7.15 -2.64 2.57
N LYS A 107 6.65 -1.66 1.80
CA LYS A 107 7.51 -0.70 1.05
C LYS A 107 8.63 -0.12 1.93
N ALA A 108 8.34 0.11 3.22
CA ALA A 108 9.33 0.55 4.20
C ALA A 108 10.47 -0.46 4.41
N TRP A 109 10.20 -1.76 4.53
CA TRP A 109 11.22 -2.80 4.69
C TRP A 109 12.09 -2.96 3.46
N VAL A 110 11.48 -2.89 2.27
CA VAL A 110 12.20 -2.90 0.99
C VAL A 110 13.14 -1.70 0.90
N ARG A 111 12.67 -0.51 1.27
CA ARG A 111 13.52 0.70 1.35
C ARG A 111 14.66 0.50 2.33
N SER A 112 14.38 0.10 3.58
CA SER A 112 15.41 -0.10 4.60
C SER A 112 16.46 -1.12 4.18
N ARG A 113 16.08 -2.20 3.49
CA ARG A 113 17.02 -3.22 3.02
C ARG A 113 17.90 -2.71 1.88
N ALA A 114 17.34 -1.98 0.92
CA ALA A 114 18.10 -1.35 -0.16
C ALA A 114 19.12 -0.34 0.38
N VAL A 115 18.70 0.52 1.31
CA VAL A 115 19.60 1.49 1.96
C VAL A 115 20.70 0.80 2.75
N LYS A 116 20.37 -0.27 3.49
CA LYS A 116 21.39 -1.04 4.23
C LYS A 116 22.41 -1.71 3.30
N ALA A 117 21.99 -2.14 2.10
CA ALA A 117 22.85 -2.85 1.16
C ALA A 117 23.71 -1.92 0.29
N TYR A 118 23.17 -0.76 -0.09
CA TYR A 118 23.77 0.11 -1.11
C TYR A 118 24.11 1.53 -0.60
N GLY A 119 23.76 1.84 0.64
CA GLY A 119 23.98 3.15 1.25
C GLY A 119 22.88 4.16 0.93
N ASP A 120 23.23 5.43 1.10
CA ASP A 120 22.35 6.61 0.97
C ASP A 120 22.73 7.52 -0.21
N LYS A 121 23.73 7.13 -1.01
CA LYS A 121 24.18 7.88 -2.19
C LYS A 121 23.53 7.34 -3.44
N CYS A 122 23.15 8.24 -4.35
CA CYS A 122 22.66 7.89 -5.68
C CYS A 122 23.72 7.08 -6.42
N GLU A 123 23.36 5.88 -6.88
CA GLU A 123 24.27 4.99 -7.60
C GLU A 123 24.67 5.52 -8.98
N LEU A 124 23.88 6.45 -9.53
CA LEU A 124 24.09 7.02 -10.87
C LEU A 124 24.90 8.32 -10.90
N CYS A 125 24.80 9.17 -9.87
CA CYS A 125 25.51 10.46 -9.86
C CYS A 125 26.23 10.77 -8.55
N GLY A 126 26.05 9.97 -7.50
CA GLY A 126 26.70 10.16 -6.20
C GLY A 126 26.01 11.14 -5.24
N TYR A 127 24.94 11.83 -5.66
CA TYR A 127 24.19 12.75 -4.80
C TYR A 127 23.64 12.06 -3.54
N ALA A 128 23.77 12.69 -2.36
CA ALA A 128 23.54 12.04 -1.07
C ALA A 128 22.46 12.71 -0.18
N ALA A 129 21.97 13.91 -0.49
CA ALA A 129 21.09 14.61 0.45
C ALA A 129 19.66 14.05 0.48
N THR A 130 19.16 13.53 -0.64
CA THR A 130 17.85 12.87 -0.74
C THR A 130 17.89 11.75 -1.77
N PHE A 131 17.25 10.62 -1.47
CA PHE A 131 17.21 9.47 -2.36
C PHE A 131 15.87 8.73 -2.31
N ASP A 132 15.61 8.00 -3.39
CA ASP A 132 14.51 7.08 -3.58
C ASP A 132 15.02 5.69 -3.97
N VAL A 133 14.20 4.69 -3.68
CA VAL A 133 14.47 3.31 -4.09
C VAL A 133 13.66 3.00 -5.34
N HIS A 134 14.37 2.74 -6.43
CA HIS A 134 13.80 2.44 -7.73
C HIS A 134 13.93 0.94 -8.04
N HIS A 135 12.93 0.39 -8.74
CA HIS A 135 13.02 -0.98 -9.26
C HIS A 135 13.58 -0.93 -10.68
N ILE A 136 14.67 -1.65 -10.95
CA ILE A 136 15.33 -1.67 -12.27
C ILE A 136 14.39 -2.26 -13.32
N VAL A 137 13.81 -3.43 -13.03
CA VAL A 137 12.64 -3.93 -13.74
C VAL A 137 11.40 -3.44 -13.00
N PRO A 138 10.55 -2.61 -13.63
CA PRO A 138 9.36 -2.07 -12.98
C PRO A 138 8.39 -3.18 -12.53
N LYS A 139 7.63 -2.90 -11.47
CA LYS A 139 6.63 -3.86 -10.96
C LYS A 139 5.55 -4.21 -12.00
N ARG A 140 5.15 -3.23 -12.82
CA ARG A 140 4.15 -3.45 -13.89
C ARG A 140 4.64 -4.45 -14.95
N ASP A 141 5.96 -4.60 -15.07
CA ASP A 141 6.63 -5.47 -16.04
C ASP A 141 7.12 -6.77 -15.37
N GLY A 142 6.60 -7.10 -14.18
CA GLY A 142 6.93 -8.33 -13.45
C GLY A 142 8.20 -8.27 -12.59
N GLY A 143 8.77 -7.08 -12.36
CA GLY A 143 10.00 -6.94 -11.59
C GLY A 143 9.88 -7.43 -10.12
N PRO A 144 10.80 -8.27 -9.63
CA PRO A 144 10.73 -8.84 -8.28
C PRO A 144 11.10 -7.82 -7.19
N TYR A 145 10.63 -8.07 -5.96
CA TYR A 145 11.04 -7.34 -4.73
C TYR A 145 12.35 -7.88 -4.13
N GLU A 146 13.30 -8.16 -5.00
CA GLU A 146 14.62 -8.67 -4.65
C GLU A 146 15.62 -7.54 -4.58
N ILE A 147 16.60 -7.67 -3.70
CA ILE A 147 17.61 -6.63 -3.47
C ILE A 147 18.35 -6.28 -4.77
N ASN A 148 18.60 -7.29 -5.61
CA ASN A 148 19.28 -7.14 -6.90
C ASN A 148 18.46 -6.41 -7.97
N ASN A 149 17.15 -6.28 -7.78
CA ASN A 149 16.27 -5.51 -8.67
C ASN A 149 16.03 -4.07 -8.15
N LEU A 150 16.65 -3.70 -7.03
CA LEU A 150 16.51 -2.37 -6.45
C LEU A 150 17.78 -1.55 -6.68
N MET A 151 17.62 -0.24 -6.73
CA MET A 151 18.73 0.71 -6.74
C MET A 151 18.39 1.99 -5.98
N ILE A 152 19.42 2.66 -5.46
CA ILE A 152 19.33 3.96 -4.79
C ILE A 152 19.58 5.07 -5.81
N VAL A 153 18.62 5.98 -5.98
CA VAL A 153 18.68 7.08 -6.95
C VAL A 153 18.20 8.39 -6.34
N CYS A 154 18.79 9.51 -6.73
CA CYS A 154 18.26 10.83 -6.37
C CYS A 154 17.00 11.16 -7.19
N PRO A 155 16.19 12.16 -6.78
CA PRO A 155 14.98 12.55 -7.51
C PRO A 155 15.21 12.86 -8.99
N ASN A 156 16.34 13.48 -9.33
CA ASN A 156 16.67 13.85 -10.71
C ASN A 156 16.95 12.61 -11.57
N CYS A 157 17.88 11.74 -11.15
CA CYS A 157 18.17 10.50 -11.86
C CYS A 157 16.93 9.59 -11.92
N HIS A 158 16.14 9.55 -10.86
CA HIS A 158 14.89 8.78 -10.83
C HIS A 158 13.91 9.26 -11.90
N ALA A 159 13.78 10.58 -12.08
CA ALA A 159 12.92 11.17 -13.08
C ALA A 159 13.42 10.89 -14.52
N LEU A 160 14.73 10.92 -14.75
CA LEU A 160 15.33 10.58 -16.04
C LEU A 160 15.04 9.13 -16.45
N ILE A 161 15.14 8.19 -15.52
CA ILE A 161 14.86 6.76 -15.77
C ILE A 161 13.37 6.53 -15.99
N THR A 162 12.52 7.11 -15.14
CA THR A 162 11.05 6.95 -15.23
C THR A 162 10.49 7.48 -16.55
N ARG A 163 11.14 8.51 -17.12
CA ARG A 163 10.79 9.08 -18.44
C ARG A 163 11.52 8.39 -19.61
N ASN A 164 12.24 7.29 -19.37
CA ASN A 164 13.01 6.55 -20.37
C ASN A 164 14.08 7.38 -21.09
N ILE A 165 14.60 8.46 -20.49
CA ILE A 165 15.75 9.21 -21.04
C ILE A 165 17.02 8.36 -20.93
N PHE A 166 17.16 7.65 -19.80
CA PHE A 166 18.17 6.62 -19.60
C PHE A 166 17.50 5.31 -19.19
N VAL A 167 17.94 4.19 -19.75
CA VAL A 167 17.35 2.87 -19.49
C VAL A 167 18.33 2.01 -18.72
N VAL A 168 17.99 1.66 -17.48
CA VAL A 168 18.73 0.70 -16.65
C VAL A 168 18.12 -0.68 -16.85
N LYS A 169 18.84 -1.59 -17.50
CA LYS A 169 18.36 -2.97 -17.75
C LYS A 169 18.69 -3.93 -16.61
N SER A 170 19.83 -3.70 -15.94
CA SER A 170 20.33 -4.53 -14.85
C SER A 170 21.29 -3.74 -13.97
N ARG A 171 21.60 -4.23 -12.76
CA ARG A 171 22.63 -3.59 -11.91
C ARG A 171 24.00 -3.51 -12.59
N LYS A 172 24.36 -4.50 -13.43
CA LYS A 172 25.61 -4.49 -14.21
C LYS A 172 25.70 -3.32 -15.18
N SER A 173 24.57 -2.75 -15.61
CA SER A 173 24.54 -1.59 -16.52
C SER A 173 24.73 -0.24 -15.82
N ILE A 174 24.67 -0.20 -14.48
CA ILE A 174 24.74 1.05 -13.70
C ILE A 174 26.02 1.87 -13.98
N PRO A 175 27.24 1.29 -14.01
CA PRO A 175 28.46 2.06 -14.26
C PRO A 175 28.44 2.79 -15.61
N ASN A 176 28.07 2.10 -16.68
CA ASN A 176 27.97 2.69 -18.03
C ASN A 176 26.92 3.82 -18.08
N ILE A 177 25.77 3.63 -17.43
CA ILE A 177 24.72 4.66 -17.41
C ILE A 177 25.14 5.86 -16.57
N ARG A 178 25.87 5.63 -15.47
CA ARG A 178 26.48 6.68 -14.66
C ARG A 178 27.39 7.57 -15.50
N ASP A 179 28.28 6.99 -16.31
CA ASP A 179 29.19 7.76 -17.17
C ASP A 179 28.43 8.62 -18.20
N LYS A 180 27.36 8.07 -18.76
CA LYS A 180 26.47 8.81 -19.68
C LYS A 180 25.73 9.95 -18.98
N ILE A 181 25.21 9.71 -17.78
CA ILE A 181 24.52 10.73 -16.98
C ILE A 181 25.49 11.84 -16.58
N ILE A 182 26.70 11.49 -16.11
CA ILE A 182 27.71 12.48 -15.74
C ILE A 182 28.07 13.35 -16.96
N THR A 183 28.29 12.72 -18.12
CA THR A 183 28.55 13.45 -19.37
C THR A 183 27.38 14.38 -19.72
N HIS A 184 26.15 13.89 -19.65
CA HIS A 184 24.96 14.68 -19.94
C HIS A 184 24.74 15.84 -18.96
N LEU A 185 24.99 15.61 -17.67
CA LEU A 185 24.91 16.66 -16.65
C LEU A 185 25.99 17.73 -16.85
N LYS A 186 27.22 17.35 -17.23
CA LYS A 186 28.28 18.31 -17.57
C LYS A 186 27.92 19.17 -18.78
N THR A 187 27.24 18.60 -19.79
CA THR A 187 26.76 19.40 -20.93
C THR A 187 25.64 20.38 -20.55
N LEU A 188 24.75 20.00 -19.63
CA LEU A 188 23.66 20.87 -19.19
C LEU A 188 24.12 21.92 -18.18
N TYR A 189 25.10 21.58 -17.36
CA TYR A 189 25.63 22.40 -16.29
C TYR A 189 27.16 22.40 -16.35
N PRO A 190 27.75 23.15 -17.30
CA PRO A 190 29.21 23.18 -17.47
C PRO A 190 29.96 23.71 -16.23
N ASN A 191 29.28 24.49 -15.40
CA ASN A 191 29.84 25.09 -14.17
C ASN A 191 29.58 24.26 -12.91
N LEU A 192 29.04 23.03 -13.02
CA LEU A 192 28.94 22.08 -11.91
C LEU A 192 30.29 21.33 -11.79
N GLY A 193 31.31 22.05 -11.33
CA GLY A 193 32.67 21.58 -11.10
C GLY A 193 33.25 22.25 -9.86
#